data_AF-X1RJ21-F1
#
_entry.id   AF-X1RJ21-F1
#
_cell.length_a   1.000
_cell.length_b   1.000
_cell.length_c   1.000
_cell.angle_alpha   90.00
_cell.angle_beta   90.00
_cell.angle_gamma   90.00
#
_symmetry.space_group_name_H-M   'P 1'
#
loop_
_entity.id
_entity.type
_entity.pdbx_description
1 polymer ?
#
loop_
_entity_poly.entity_id
_entity_poly.type
_entity_poly.pdbx_seq_one_letter_code
_entity_poly.pdbx_strand_id
1 'polypeptide(L)'
;MYQLIYAGKDVEQAVKERYPEAKIKDASDDIHTERFECEIDVEEDEFFVWAILEGYADACLSFQLMMRDYPEGSRQKVWDYAAESRAIDESEDYKYSRKKVSV
;
A
#
# COMPACT_ATOMS: atom_id res chain seq x y z
N MET A 1 12.67 1.85 -3.99
CA MET A 1 12.45 0.45 -4.39
C MET A 1 12.23 -0.42 -3.16
N TYR A 2 10.98 -0.83 -2.95
CA TYR A 2 10.57 -1.68 -1.83
C TYR A 2 10.29 -3.09 -2.33
N GLN A 3 10.64 -4.10 -1.53
CA GLN A 3 10.30 -5.50 -1.76
C GLN A 3 9.26 -5.89 -0.71
N LEU A 4 8.03 -6.09 -1.14
CA LEU A 4 6.89 -6.34 -0.25
C LEU A 4 6.29 -7.70 -0.56
N ILE A 5 5.94 -8.45 0.49
CA ILE A 5 5.30 -9.76 0.38
C ILE A 5 3.84 -9.62 0.78
N TYR A 6 2.95 -10.01 -0.12
CA TYR A 6 1.50 -9.98 0.06
C TYR A 6 0.92 -11.38 -0.07
N ALA A 7 -0.29 -11.55 0.45
CA ALA A 7 -1.12 -12.72 0.21
C ALA A 7 -2.48 -12.30 -0.35
N GLY A 8 -3.00 -13.07 -1.31
CA GLY A 8 -4.33 -12.88 -1.90
C GLY A 8 -4.27 -12.41 -3.36
N LYS A 9 -5.04 -13.09 -4.22
CA LYS A 9 -5.11 -12.78 -5.66
C LYS A 9 -5.81 -11.47 -5.97
N ASP A 10 -6.73 -11.06 -5.11
CA ASP A 10 -7.41 -9.77 -5.16
C ASP A 10 -6.42 -8.62 -4.95
N VAL A 11 -5.51 -8.75 -3.98
CA VAL A 11 -4.46 -7.75 -3.73
C VAL A 11 -3.46 -7.72 -4.89
N GLU A 12 -3.08 -8.88 -5.43
CA GLU A 12 -2.20 -8.96 -6.60
C GLU A 12 -2.80 -8.22 -7.80
N GLN A 13 -4.10 -8.40 -8.06
CA GLN A 13 -4.81 -7.72 -9.13
C GLN A 13 -4.86 -6.21 -8.89
N ALA A 14 -5.20 -5.77 -7.66
CA ALA A 14 -5.25 -4.35 -7.32
C ALA A 14 -3.88 -3.66 -7.50
N VAL A 15 -2.79 -4.32 -7.10
CA VAL A 15 -1.42 -3.81 -7.32
C VAL A 15 -1.11 -3.69 -8.80
N LYS A 16 -1.45 -4.69 -9.64
CA LYS A 16 -1.24 -4.63 -11.10
C LYS A 16 -2.02 -3.53 -11.78
N GLU A 17 -3.26 -3.30 -11.34
CA GLU A 17 -4.12 -2.25 -11.89
C GLU A 17 -3.64 -0.85 -11.50
N ARG A 18 -3.16 -0.69 -10.26
CA ARG A 18 -2.71 0.59 -9.72
C ARG A 18 -1.29 0.96 -10.15
N TYR A 19 -0.39 -0.02 -10.18
CA TYR A 19 1.04 0.12 -10.50
C TYR A 19 1.42 -0.89 -11.61
N PRO A 20 1.08 -0.62 -12.88
CA PRO A 20 1.34 -1.55 -13.98
C PRO A 20 2.82 -1.88 -14.21
N GLU A 21 3.72 -1.02 -13.76
CA GLU A 21 5.17 -1.18 -13.79
C GLU A 21 5.73 -2.05 -12.65
N ALA A 22 4.88 -2.43 -11.68
CA ALA A 22 5.27 -3.29 -10.58
C ALA A 22 5.78 -4.64 -11.10
N LYS A 23 6.94 -5.07 -10.59
CA LYS A 23 7.43 -6.43 -10.88
C LYS A 23 6.86 -7.37 -9.83
N ILE A 24 6.09 -8.35 -10.29
CA ILE A 24 5.45 -9.33 -9.41
C ILE A 24 6.08 -10.71 -9.65
N LYS A 25 6.37 -11.42 -8.57
CA LYS A 25 6.88 -12.79 -8.58
C LYS A 25 6.05 -13.65 -7.64
N ASP A 26 5.81 -14.89 -8.03
CA ASP A 26 5.20 -15.88 -7.14
C ASP A 26 6.13 -16.14 -5.94
N ALA A 27 5.56 -16.04 -4.75
CA ALA A 27 6.23 -16.27 -3.47
C ALA A 27 5.49 -17.33 -2.64
N SER A 28 4.68 -18.15 -3.31
CA SER A 28 3.92 -19.24 -2.71
C SER A 28 4.83 -20.37 -2.22
N ASP A 29 4.38 -21.05 -1.16
CA ASP A 29 5.04 -22.24 -0.61
C ASP A 29 4.01 -23.38 -0.44
N ASP A 30 4.45 -24.54 0.07
CA ASP A 30 3.60 -25.73 0.24
C ASP A 30 2.39 -25.51 1.18
N ILE A 31 2.39 -24.44 1.97
CA ILE A 31 1.35 -24.10 2.95
C ILE A 31 0.56 -22.86 2.51
N HIS A 32 1.23 -21.89 1.86
CA HIS A 32 0.68 -20.59 1.51
C HIS A 32 0.65 -20.45 -0.02
N THR A 33 -0.50 -20.70 -0.61
CA THR A 33 -0.66 -20.90 -2.07
C THR A 33 -1.01 -19.64 -2.87
N GLU A 34 -1.03 -18.47 -2.24
CA GLU A 34 -1.43 -17.20 -2.88
C GLU A 34 -0.53 -16.04 -2.45
N ARG A 35 0.75 -16.33 -2.19
CA ARG A 35 1.72 -15.29 -1.84
C ARG A 35 2.41 -14.77 -3.08
N PHE A 36 2.64 -13.46 -3.10
CA PHE A 36 3.43 -12.83 -4.14
C PHE A 36 4.36 -11.78 -3.55
N GLU A 37 5.51 -11.65 -4.19
CA GLU A 37 6.44 -10.55 -3.97
C GLU A 37 6.16 -9.47 -5.01
N CYS A 38 6.04 -8.21 -4.57
CA CYS A 38 6.01 -7.06 -5.47
C CYS A 38 7.20 -6.13 -5.22
N GLU A 39 7.80 -5.69 -6.32
CA GLU A 39 8.81 -4.63 -6.37
C GLU A 39 8.19 -3.44 -7.10
N ILE A 40 8.04 -2.32 -6.38
CA ILE A 40 7.40 -1.10 -6.87
C ILE A 40 8.36 0.07 -6.62
N ASP A 41 8.47 0.95 -7.62
CA ASP A 41 9.22 2.20 -7.51
C ASP A 41 8.25 3.36 -7.23
N VAL A 42 7.95 3.53 -5.95
CA VAL A 42 6.98 4.49 -5.42
C VAL A 42 7.48 5.01 -4.09
N GLU A 43 7.11 6.24 -3.75
CA GLU A 43 7.37 6.80 -2.43
C GLU A 43 6.66 5.99 -1.35
N GLU A 44 7.35 5.78 -0.23
CA GLU A 44 6.91 4.94 0.89
C GLU A 44 5.50 5.30 1.35
N ASP A 45 5.28 6.59 1.58
CA ASP A 45 4.03 7.14 2.08
C ASP A 45 2.89 6.96 1.08
N GLU A 46 3.13 7.08 -0.22
CA GLU A 46 2.08 6.96 -1.24
C GLU A 46 1.52 5.53 -1.29
N PHE A 47 2.41 4.54 -1.35
CA PHE A 47 2.00 3.15 -1.41
C PHE A 47 1.38 2.69 -0.10
N PHE A 48 1.96 3.08 1.04
CA PHE A 48 1.45 2.67 2.33
C PHE A 48 0.10 3.28 2.65
N VAL A 49 -0.11 4.57 2.36
CA VAL A 49 -1.42 5.21 2.53
C VAL A 49 -2.46 4.51 1.66
N TRP A 50 -2.15 4.23 0.39
CA TRP A 50 -3.07 3.49 -0.48
C TRP A 50 -3.40 2.10 0.07
N ALA A 51 -2.40 1.31 0.46
CA ALA A 51 -2.60 -0.03 0.99
C ALA A 51 -3.42 -0.04 2.29
N ILE A 52 -3.27 0.98 3.14
CA ILE A 52 -4.10 1.14 4.35
C ILE A 52 -5.54 1.48 3.96
N LEU A 53 -5.74 2.47 3.08
CA LEU A 53 -7.07 2.94 2.68
C LEU A 53 -7.92 1.88 1.98
N GLU A 54 -7.29 1.01 1.19
CA GLU A 54 -7.96 -0.11 0.51
C GLU A 54 -8.10 -1.36 1.41
N GLY A 55 -7.57 -1.33 2.64
CA GLY A 55 -7.63 -2.47 3.57
C GLY A 55 -6.63 -3.59 3.27
N TYR A 56 -5.64 -3.35 2.41
CA TYR A 56 -4.59 -4.30 2.05
C TYR A 56 -3.40 -4.33 3.00
N ALA A 57 -3.31 -3.38 3.95
CA ALA A 57 -2.24 -3.36 4.94
C ALA A 57 -2.17 -4.67 5.74
N ASP A 58 -3.31 -5.26 6.08
CA ASP A 58 -3.36 -6.55 6.79
C ASP A 58 -2.96 -7.74 5.91
N ALA A 59 -2.96 -7.60 4.59
CA ALA A 59 -2.52 -8.65 3.66
C ALA A 59 -1.01 -8.60 3.39
N CYS A 60 -0.32 -7.54 3.81
CA CYS A 60 1.11 -7.39 3.63
C CYS A 60 1.89 -7.91 4.84
N LEU A 61 2.79 -8.87 4.62
CA LEU A 61 3.63 -9.42 5.67
C LEU A 61 4.50 -8.35 6.33
N SER A 62 5.06 -7.41 5.55
CA SER A 62 5.89 -6.33 6.08
C SER A 62 5.09 -5.42 7.03
N PHE A 63 3.84 -5.10 6.70
CA PHE A 63 2.96 -4.36 7.60
C PHE A 63 2.62 -5.14 8.85
N GLN A 64 2.25 -6.41 8.72
CA GLN A 64 1.94 -7.26 9.88
C GLN A 64 3.13 -7.34 10.84
N LEU A 65 4.35 -7.46 10.32
CA LEU A 65 5.58 -7.49 11.11
C LEU A 65 5.87 -6.14 11.77
N MET A 66 5.76 -5.03 11.04
CA MET A 66 5.90 -3.70 11.64
C MET A 66 4.88 -3.51 12.76
N MET A 67 3.61 -3.79 12.50
CA MET A 67 2.49 -3.61 13.43
C MET A 67 2.56 -4.51 14.66
N ARG A 68 3.27 -5.65 14.60
CA ARG A 68 3.50 -6.52 15.76
C ARG A 68 4.36 -5.83 16.82
N ASP A 69 5.33 -5.02 16.40
CA ASP A 69 6.31 -4.42 17.29
C ASP A 69 5.84 -3.02 17.80
N TYR A 70 4.70 -2.54 17.31
CA TYR A 70 4.09 -1.28 17.74
C TYR A 70 3.08 -1.47 18.90
N PRO A 71 3.12 -0.62 19.94
CA PRO A 71 2.16 -0.68 21.03
C PRO A 71 0.73 -0.41 20.54
N GLU A 72 -0.26 -0.97 21.23
CA GLU A 72 -1.67 -1.11 20.82
C GLU A 72 -2.38 0.21 20.39
N GLY A 73 -1.83 1.39 20.73
CA GLY A 73 -2.33 2.70 20.27
C GLY A 73 -1.77 3.20 18.94
N SER A 74 -0.72 2.58 18.39
CA SER A 74 -0.09 3.00 17.14
C SER A 74 -0.84 2.53 15.89
N ARG A 75 -1.63 1.45 15.99
CA ARG A 75 -2.52 1.04 14.89
C ARG A 75 -3.51 2.15 14.57
N GLN A 76 -4.15 2.71 15.59
CA GLN A 76 -5.07 3.83 15.42
C GLN A 76 -4.37 5.02 14.78
N LYS A 77 -3.13 5.34 15.15
CA LYS A 77 -2.36 6.43 14.52
C LYS A 77 -2.07 6.21 13.04
N VAL A 78 -1.80 4.98 12.62
CA VAL A 78 -1.60 4.63 11.21
C VAL A 78 -2.90 4.80 10.42
N TRP A 79 -4.02 4.37 11.01
CA TRP A 79 -5.36 4.58 10.44
C TRP A 79 -5.76 6.07 10.40
N ASP A 80 -5.45 6.82 11.46
CA ASP A 80 -5.69 8.26 11.56
C ASP A 80 -4.87 9.01 10.49
N TYR A 81 -3.59 8.65 10.32
CA TYR A 81 -2.72 9.21 9.28
C TYR A 81 -3.26 8.94 7.86
N ALA A 82 -3.74 7.72 7.60
CA ALA A 82 -4.35 7.39 6.31
C ALA A 82 -5.66 8.17 6.10
N ALA A 83 -6.49 8.32 7.14
CA ALA A 83 -7.73 9.08 7.08
C ALA A 83 -7.49 10.59 6.86
N GLU A 84 -6.49 11.17 7.53
CA GLU A 84 -6.05 12.56 7.31
C GLU A 84 -5.53 12.75 5.87
N SER A 85 -4.73 11.81 5.37
CA SER A 85 -4.22 11.85 3.99
C SER A 85 -5.34 11.79 2.95
N ARG A 86 -6.39 11.01 3.20
CA ARG A 86 -7.60 10.95 2.34
C ARG A 86 -8.40 12.25 2.39
N ALA A 87 -8.53 12.88 3.56
CA ALA A 87 -9.21 14.17 3.69
C ALA A 87 -8.48 15.28 2.93
N ILE A 88 -7.16 15.19 2.78
CA ILE A 88 -6.35 16.10 1.95
C ILE A 88 -6.61 15.87 0.46
N ASP A 89 -6.68 14.61 -0.01
CA ASP A 89 -6.95 14.27 -1.42
C ASP A 89 -8.41 14.59 -1.85
N GLU A 90 -9.37 14.46 -0.92
CA GLU A 90 -10.77 14.81 -1.15
C GLU A 90 -11.05 16.33 -0.99
N SER A 91 -10.14 17.11 -0.40
CA SER A 91 -10.23 18.57 -0.39
C SER A 91 -9.97 19.13 -1.79
N GLU A 92 -10.87 19.95 -2.31
CA GLU A 92 -10.82 20.47 -3.69
C GLU A 92 -9.53 21.28 -4.02
N ASP A 93 -8.73 21.64 -3.01
CA ASP A 93 -7.46 22.37 -3.21
C ASP A 93 -6.34 21.53 -3.82
N TYR A 94 -6.30 20.20 -3.62
CA TYR A 94 -5.24 19.35 -4.19
C TYR A 94 -5.49 18.99 -5.67
N LYS A 95 -6.77 18.95 -6.10
CA LYS A 95 -7.15 18.74 -7.51
C LYS A 95 -6.69 19.85 -8.45
N TYR A 96 -6.36 21.03 -7.93
CA TYR A 96 -5.91 22.17 -8.74
C TYR A 96 -4.38 22.31 -8.88
N SER A 97 -3.56 21.55 -8.13
CA SER A 97 -2.09 21.69 -8.21
C SER A 97 -1.46 20.86 -9.35
N ARG A 98 -2.04 19.71 -9.74
CA ARG A 98 -1.53 18.89 -10.87
C ARG A 98 -1.85 19.42 -12.27
N LYS A 99 -2.66 20.48 -12.41
CA LYS A 99 -2.92 21.12 -13.73
C LYS A 99 -1.89 22.17 -14.16
N LYS A 100 -0.79 22.36 -13.40
CA LYS A 100 0.31 23.24 -13.78
C LYS A 100 1.68 22.59 -13.62
N VAL A 101 1.93 21.51 -14.34
CA VAL A 101 3.28 21.23 -14.83
C VAL A 101 3.16 20.82 -16.29
N SER A 102 3.06 21.84 -17.14
CA SER A 102 3.38 21.73 -18.56
C SER A 102 4.86 22.09 -18.70
N VAL A 103 5.70 21.13 -19.09
CA VAL A 103 6.82 21.35 -20.01
C VAL A 103 6.91 20.14 -20.93
#